data_AF-A0A934K699-F1
#
_entry.id   AF-A0A934K699-F1
#
_cell.length_a   1.000
_cell.length_b   1.000
_cell.length_c   1.000
_cell.angle_alpha   90.00
_cell.angle_beta   90.00
_cell.angle_gamma   90.00
#
_symmetry.space_group_name_H-M   'P 1'
#
loop_
_entity.id
_entity.type
_entity.pdbx_description
1 polymer ?
#
loop_
_entity_poly.entity_id
_entity_poly.type
_entity_poly.pdbx_seq_one_letter_code
_entity_poly.pdbx_strand_id
1 'polypeptide(L)'
;MNAPFVSPTPVSPAVLLGEVLRLRSLLDGLEPLLDLGLPPGLAALRGDIELALHRPESLETAENQLDFIEQLAEAVWGEGAASLANIPDGAPAAGGGPSPPHLMAESWGQLEQLAEHLCHDVERWHRRRTAGADPLLQKHLHSPV
;
A
#
# COMPACT_ATOMS: atom_id res chain seq x y z
N MET A 1 32.07 -11.98 -11.09
CA MET A 1 31.23 -10.98 -10.38
C MET A 1 29.79 -11.32 -10.67
N ASN A 2 29.01 -11.74 -9.68
CA ASN A 2 27.57 -12.00 -9.85
C ASN A 2 26.85 -10.65 -9.88
N ALA A 3 26.06 -10.40 -10.93
CA ALA A 3 25.14 -9.27 -10.95
C ALA A 3 24.17 -9.39 -9.76
N PRO A 4 23.80 -8.29 -9.08
CA PRO A 4 22.85 -8.35 -7.98
C PRO A 4 21.53 -8.96 -8.49
N PHE A 5 21.07 -10.01 -7.81
CA PHE A 5 19.79 -10.64 -8.13
C PHE A 5 18.68 -9.62 -7.85
N VAL A 6 18.04 -9.12 -8.90
CA VAL A 6 16.91 -8.20 -8.77
C VAL A 6 15.64 -9.03 -8.58
N SER A 7 14.89 -8.74 -7.51
CA SER A 7 13.62 -9.41 -7.24
C SER A 7 12.66 -9.28 -8.44
N PRO A 8 11.94 -10.34 -8.83
CA PRO A 8 11.00 -10.29 -9.94
C PRO A 8 9.82 -9.35 -9.67
N THR A 9 9.45 -9.17 -8.40
CA THR A 9 8.32 -8.35 -7.94
C THR A 9 8.76 -7.29 -6.92
N PRO A 10 7.98 -6.19 -6.76
CA PRO A 10 8.20 -5.18 -5.72
C PRO A 10 8.27 -5.76 -4.31
N VAL A 11 7.28 -6.57 -3.96
CA VAL A 11 7.13 -7.23 -2.67
C VAL A 11 7.02 -8.73 -2.91
N SER A 12 7.50 -9.55 -1.98
CA SER A 12 7.26 -11.00 -2.12
C SER A 12 5.76 -11.29 -2.02
N PRO A 13 5.16 -12.17 -2.84
CA PRO A 13 3.72 -12.42 -2.82
C PRO A 13 3.18 -12.82 -1.45
N ALA A 14 3.93 -13.60 -0.67
CA ALA A 14 3.55 -14.00 0.68
C ALA A 14 3.50 -12.81 1.67
N VAL A 15 4.43 -11.86 1.56
CA VAL A 15 4.42 -10.64 2.38
C VAL A 15 3.25 -9.75 1.97
N LEU A 16 3.03 -9.57 0.67
CA LEU A 16 1.92 -8.76 0.18
C LEU A 16 0.57 -9.34 0.61
N LEU A 17 0.41 -10.66 0.60
CA LEU A 17 -0.80 -11.32 1.12
C LEU A 17 -1.03 -11.05 2.63
N GLY A 18 0.05 -10.95 3.41
CA GLY A 18 -0.01 -10.53 4.81
C GLY A 18 -0.55 -9.11 4.96
N GLU A 19 -0.09 -8.19 4.11
CA GLU A 19 -0.60 -6.81 4.09
C GLU A 19 -2.04 -6.73 3.58
N VAL A 20 -2.46 -7.59 2.64
CA VAL A 20 -3.87 -7.70 2.20
C VAL A 20 -4.78 -8.12 3.35
N LEU A 21 -4.37 -9.06 4.20
CA LEU A 21 -5.12 -9.44 5.39
C LEU A 21 -5.23 -8.28 6.40
N ARG A 22 -4.16 -7.51 6.54
CA ARG A 22 -4.15 -6.31 7.38
C ARG A 22 -5.10 -5.24 6.83
N LEU A 23 -5.06 -4.98 5.53
CA LEU A 23 -5.97 -4.05 4.85
C LEU A 23 -7.43 -4.46 5.04
N ARG A 24 -7.76 -5.74 4.88
CA ARG A 24 -9.12 -6.24 5.17
C ARG A 24 -9.55 -5.89 6.58
N SER A 25 -8.71 -6.17 7.57
CA SER A 25 -9.02 -5.91 8.97
C SER A 25 -9.22 -4.41 9.24
N LEU A 26 -8.44 -3.55 8.58
CA LEU A 26 -8.60 -2.09 8.66
C LEU A 26 -9.91 -1.62 8.05
N LEU A 27 -10.29 -2.13 6.87
CA LEU A 27 -11.55 -1.77 6.22
C LEU A 27 -12.76 -2.29 6.99
N ASP A 28 -12.67 -3.50 7.56
CA ASP A 28 -13.72 -4.09 8.40
C ASP A 28 -13.91 -3.28 9.70
N GLY A 29 -12.84 -2.67 10.22
CA GLY A 29 -12.90 -1.77 11.39
C GLY A 29 -13.39 -0.36 11.06
N LEU A 30 -13.10 0.14 9.86
CA LEU A 30 -13.47 1.49 9.42
C LEU A 30 -14.92 1.58 8.93
N GLU A 31 -15.41 0.57 8.21
CA GLU A 31 -16.76 0.58 7.62
C GLU A 31 -17.89 0.83 8.66
N PRO A 32 -17.90 0.20 9.85
CA PRO A 32 -18.93 0.46 10.87
C PRO A 32 -18.90 1.89 11.44
N LEU A 33 -17.79 2.61 11.26
CA LEU A 33 -17.63 3.99 11.72
C LEU A 33 -18.09 5.01 10.66
N LEU A 34 -18.45 4.54 9.47
CA LEU A 34 -18.91 5.37 8.35
C LEU A 34 -20.42 5.23 8.17
N ASP A 35 -21.17 6.30 8.45
CA ASP A 35 -22.64 6.31 8.38
C ASP A 35 -23.21 5.91 7.01
N LEU A 36 -22.44 6.13 5.93
CA LEU A 36 -22.83 5.87 4.55
C LEU A 36 -22.09 4.68 3.91
N GLY A 37 -21.31 3.93 4.70
CA GLY A 37 -20.43 2.87 4.22
C GLY A 37 -19.13 3.40 3.61
N LEU A 38 -18.37 2.49 2.96
CA LEU A 38 -17.08 2.83 2.36
C LEU A 38 -17.23 3.78 1.17
N PRO A 39 -16.39 4.84 1.06
CA PRO A 39 -16.26 5.62 -0.16
C PRO A 39 -15.94 4.74 -1.39
N PRO A 40 -16.28 5.18 -2.61
CA PRO A 40 -16.09 4.39 -3.83
C PRO A 40 -14.68 3.80 -3.99
N GLY A 41 -13.63 4.57 -3.70
CA GLY A 41 -12.24 4.09 -3.77
C GLY A 41 -11.94 2.95 -2.79
N LEU A 42 -12.39 3.06 -1.53
CA LEU A 42 -12.23 2.00 -0.54
C LEU A 42 -13.13 0.79 -0.81
N ALA A 43 -14.30 1.01 -1.42
CA ALA A 43 -15.18 -0.07 -1.85
C ALA A 43 -14.58 -0.86 -3.02
N ALA A 44 -13.96 -0.19 -3.99
CA ALA A 44 -13.22 -0.83 -5.07
C ALA A 44 -12.02 -1.63 -4.53
N LEU A 45 -11.21 -0.99 -3.66
CA LEU A 45 -10.10 -1.66 -2.98
C LEU A 45 -10.55 -2.90 -2.19
N ARG A 46 -11.74 -2.87 -1.56
CA ARG A 46 -12.30 -4.05 -0.89
C ARG A 46 -12.52 -5.21 -1.86
N GLY A 47 -13.01 -4.94 -3.06
CA GLY A 47 -13.15 -5.96 -4.11
C GLY A 47 -11.82 -6.61 -4.47
N ASP A 48 -10.76 -5.82 -4.61
CA ASP A 48 -9.42 -6.32 -4.94
C ASP A 48 -8.79 -7.12 -3.79
N ILE A 49 -9.03 -6.69 -2.55
CA ILE A 49 -8.65 -7.44 -1.34
C ILE A 49 -9.35 -8.79 -1.32
N GLU A 50 -10.67 -8.83 -1.56
CA GLU A 50 -11.42 -10.08 -1.60
C GLU A 50 -10.92 -11.00 -2.70
N LEU A 51 -10.62 -10.46 -3.89
CA LEU A 51 -10.03 -11.22 -4.99
C LEU A 51 -8.69 -11.82 -4.58
N ALA A 52 -7.77 -11.01 -4.02
CA ALA A 52 -6.44 -11.46 -3.60
C ALA A 52 -6.50 -12.52 -2.48
N LEU A 53 -7.47 -12.44 -1.57
CA LEU A 53 -7.65 -13.45 -0.53
C LEU A 53 -8.23 -14.77 -1.06
N HIS A 54 -9.10 -14.72 -2.08
CA HIS A 54 -9.67 -15.92 -2.70
C HIS A 54 -8.73 -16.55 -3.74
N ARG A 55 -7.91 -15.73 -4.40
CA ARG A 55 -6.96 -16.13 -5.46
C ARG A 55 -5.59 -15.48 -5.21
N PRO A 56 -4.81 -15.98 -4.24
CA PRO A 56 -3.50 -15.41 -3.91
C PRO A 56 -2.52 -15.35 -5.09
N GLU A 57 -2.71 -16.21 -6.09
CA GLU A 57 -1.95 -16.19 -7.34
C GLU A 57 -2.09 -14.86 -8.12
N SER A 58 -3.14 -14.08 -7.85
CA SER A 58 -3.29 -12.74 -8.43
C SER A 58 -2.16 -11.80 -8.02
N LEU A 59 -1.43 -12.07 -6.92
CA LEU A 59 -0.33 -11.25 -6.43
C LEU A 59 1.06 -11.72 -6.90
N GLU A 60 1.15 -12.75 -7.74
CA GLU A 60 2.44 -13.37 -8.11
C GLU A 60 3.24 -12.56 -9.14
N THR A 61 2.58 -11.73 -9.95
CA THR A 61 3.23 -10.97 -11.01
C THR A 61 3.48 -9.53 -10.59
N ALA A 62 4.57 -8.93 -11.07
CA ALA A 62 4.87 -7.52 -10.78
C ALA A 62 3.76 -6.57 -11.29
N GLU A 63 3.16 -6.85 -12.44
CA GLU A 63 2.05 -6.05 -13.01
C GLU A 63 0.87 -6.01 -12.04
N ASN A 64 0.30 -7.16 -11.68
CA ASN A 64 -0.80 -7.20 -10.72
C ASN A 64 -0.46 -6.59 -9.34
N GLN A 65 0.80 -6.70 -8.88
CA GLN A 65 1.21 -6.03 -7.64
C GLN A 65 1.20 -4.51 -7.78
N LEU A 66 1.63 -3.99 -8.93
CA LEU A 66 1.61 -2.55 -9.20
C LEU A 66 0.17 -2.04 -9.27
N ASP A 67 -0.70 -2.74 -9.99
CA ASP A 67 -2.12 -2.39 -10.11
C ASP A 67 -2.80 -2.37 -8.73
N PHE A 68 -2.55 -3.38 -7.89
CA PHE A 68 -3.10 -3.44 -6.53
C PHE A 68 -2.59 -2.28 -5.66
N ILE A 69 -1.28 -1.99 -5.72
CA ILE A 69 -0.67 -0.92 -4.91
C ILE A 69 -1.12 0.46 -5.40
N GLU A 70 -1.31 0.65 -6.70
CA GLU A 70 -1.88 1.85 -7.30
C GLU A 70 -3.33 2.05 -6.83
N GLN A 71 -4.16 1.01 -6.88
CA GLN A 71 -5.53 1.09 -6.39
C GLN A 71 -5.62 1.43 -4.89
N LEU A 72 -4.69 0.90 -4.08
CA LEU A 72 -4.57 1.28 -2.68
C LEU A 72 -4.20 2.77 -2.53
N ALA A 73 -3.20 3.24 -3.28
CA ALA A 73 -2.78 4.64 -3.24
C ALA A 73 -3.91 5.59 -3.69
N GLU A 74 -4.66 5.24 -4.74
CA GLU A 74 -5.84 5.98 -5.17
C GLU A 74 -6.95 5.99 -4.11
N ALA A 75 -7.19 4.86 -3.42
CA ALA A 75 -8.20 4.81 -2.38
C ALA A 75 -7.84 5.69 -1.16
N VAL A 76 -6.55 5.86 -0.89
CA VAL A 76 -6.02 6.61 0.26
C VAL A 76 -5.78 8.10 -0.07
N TRP A 77 -5.36 8.45 -1.28
CA TRP A 77 -5.02 9.84 -1.64
C TRP A 77 -5.86 10.42 -2.76
N GLY A 78 -6.74 9.63 -3.37
CA GLY A 78 -7.60 10.04 -4.46
C GLY A 78 -8.80 10.90 -4.03
N GLU A 79 -9.63 11.22 -5.01
CA GLU A 79 -10.83 12.04 -4.80
C GLU A 79 -11.81 11.33 -3.85
N GLY A 80 -12.17 12.00 -2.74
CA GLY A 80 -13.05 11.47 -1.69
C GLY A 80 -12.33 11.10 -0.40
N ALA A 81 -11.03 10.81 -0.44
CA ALA A 81 -10.21 10.53 0.75
C ALA A 81 -10.04 11.75 1.66
N ALA A 82 -9.95 12.95 1.09
CA ALA A 82 -9.81 14.20 1.82
C ALA A 82 -10.96 14.47 2.82
N SER A 83 -12.14 13.86 2.64
CA SER A 83 -13.24 13.99 3.60
C SER A 83 -13.04 13.15 4.85
N LEU A 84 -12.29 12.04 4.75
CA LEU A 84 -11.94 11.16 5.86
C LEU A 84 -10.66 11.59 6.58
N ALA A 85 -9.69 12.15 5.84
CA ALA A 85 -8.44 12.66 6.40
C ALA A 85 -8.63 13.90 7.32
N ASN A 86 -9.76 14.61 7.21
CA ASN A 86 -10.07 15.81 7.98
C ASN A 86 -10.89 15.53 9.26
N ILE A 87 -11.01 14.27 9.70
CA ILE A 87 -11.71 13.96 10.94
C ILE A 87 -10.86 14.51 12.11
N PRO A 88 -11.38 15.50 12.86
CA PRO A 88 -10.62 16.08 13.97
C PRO A 88 -10.35 15.02 15.01
N ASP A 89 -9.13 15.02 15.56
CA ASP A 89 -8.76 14.14 16.66
C ASP A 89 -9.69 14.43 17.86
N GLY A 90 -10.68 13.57 18.04
CA GLY A 90 -11.76 13.77 18.99
C GLY A 90 -11.21 13.66 20.41
N ALA A 91 -11.62 14.58 21.29
CA ALA A 91 -11.30 14.47 22.72
C ALA A 91 -11.70 13.08 23.27
N PRO A 92 -10.90 12.49 24.18
CA PRO A 92 -11.18 11.17 24.72
C PRO A 92 -12.58 11.15 25.37
N ALA A 93 -13.38 10.14 25.04
CA ALA A 93 -14.70 9.98 25.63
C ALA A 93 -14.57 9.82 27.15
N ALA A 94 -15.47 10.45 27.91
CA ALA A 94 -15.48 10.43 29.37
C ALA A 94 -15.63 9.01 29.99
N GLY A 95 -15.79 7.97 29.17
CA GLY A 95 -15.87 6.56 29.54
C GLY A 95 -14.70 5.72 29.02
N GLY A 96 -13.46 6.19 29.11
CA GLY A 96 -12.23 5.37 29.05
C GLY A 96 -11.90 4.61 27.75
N GLY A 97 -12.80 4.58 26.77
CA GLY A 97 -12.58 4.00 25.45
C GLY A 97 -12.30 5.07 24.39
N PRO A 98 -11.61 4.68 23.29
CA PRO A 98 -11.37 5.59 22.18
C PRO A 98 -12.70 6.01 21.54
N SER A 99 -12.86 7.32 21.31
CA SER A 99 -14.03 7.89 20.64
C SER A 99 -14.07 7.45 19.17
N PRO A 100 -15.24 7.32 18.52
CA PRO A 100 -15.33 6.95 17.10
C PRO A 100 -14.44 7.81 16.16
N PRO A 101 -14.36 9.15 16.31
CA PRO A 101 -13.44 9.97 15.51
C PRO A 101 -11.96 9.59 15.68
N HIS A 102 -11.55 9.20 16.89
CA HIS A 102 -10.18 8.77 17.17
C HIS A 102 -9.87 7.41 16.52
N LEU A 103 -10.80 6.46 16.60
CA LEU A 103 -10.67 5.16 15.93
C LEU A 103 -10.61 5.32 14.40
N MET A 104 -11.39 6.23 13.84
CA MET A 104 -11.34 6.55 12.40
C MET A 104 -9.99 7.15 12.02
N ALA A 105 -9.50 8.15 12.78
CA ALA A 105 -8.21 8.78 12.52
C ALA A 105 -7.05 7.77 12.66
N GLU A 106 -7.09 6.90 13.67
CA GLU A 106 -6.10 5.84 13.84
C GLU A 106 -6.13 4.85 12.67
N SER A 107 -7.32 4.36 12.29
CA SER A 107 -7.49 3.42 11.17
C SER A 107 -7.02 4.04 9.85
N TRP A 108 -7.34 5.31 9.62
CA TRP A 108 -6.91 6.06 8.45
C TRP A 108 -5.38 6.24 8.42
N GLY A 109 -4.79 6.64 9.54
CA GLY A 109 -3.32 6.75 9.64
C GLY A 109 -2.60 5.43 9.43
N GLN A 110 -3.21 4.29 9.78
CA GLN A 110 -2.66 2.96 9.48
C GLN A 110 -2.77 2.61 7.99
N LEU A 111 -3.85 3.02 7.30
CA LEU A 111 -3.98 2.87 5.85
C LEU A 111 -2.94 3.70 5.11
N GLU A 112 -2.75 4.97 5.51
CA GLU A 112 -1.74 5.86 4.94
C GLU A 112 -0.33 5.28 5.09
N GLN A 113 0.05 4.86 6.30
CA GLN A 113 1.36 4.24 6.53
C GLN A 113 1.60 3.00 5.67
N LEU A 114 0.56 2.19 5.45
CA LEU A 114 0.68 0.99 4.64
C LEU A 114 0.83 1.32 3.16
N ALA A 115 0.04 2.27 2.64
CA ALA A 115 0.17 2.76 1.29
C ALA A 115 1.58 3.34 1.04
N GLU A 116 2.07 4.21 1.93
CA GLU A 116 3.43 4.77 1.86
C GLU A 116 4.51 3.68 1.84
N HIS A 117 4.39 2.67 2.70
CA HIS A 117 5.34 1.57 2.78
C HIS A 117 5.43 0.79 1.47
N LEU A 118 4.27 0.41 0.92
CA LEU A 118 4.19 -0.36 -0.33
C LEU A 118 4.66 0.46 -1.53
N CYS A 119 4.30 1.74 -1.61
CA CYS A 119 4.82 2.66 -2.62
C CYS A 119 6.35 2.78 -2.55
N HIS A 120 6.93 2.92 -1.35
CA HIS A 120 8.38 2.96 -1.20
C HIS A 120 9.09 1.67 -1.65
N ASP A 121 8.47 0.50 -1.44
CA ASP A 121 9.02 -0.76 -1.93
C ASP A 121 8.93 -0.88 -3.45
N VAL A 122 7.85 -0.40 -4.07
CA VAL A 122 7.74 -0.26 -5.53
C VAL A 122 8.86 0.63 -6.08
N GLU A 123 9.07 1.81 -5.50
CA GLU A 123 10.13 2.71 -5.94
C GLU A 123 11.53 2.09 -5.78
N ARG A 124 11.77 1.42 -4.64
CA ARG A 124 13.05 0.75 -4.36
C ARG A 124 13.30 -0.37 -5.35
N TRP A 125 12.28 -1.15 -5.67
CA TRP A 125 12.34 -2.19 -6.68
C TRP A 125 12.66 -1.60 -8.07
N HIS A 126 11.96 -0.53 -8.45
CA HIS A 126 12.21 0.17 -9.71
C HIS A 126 13.64 0.69 -9.81
N ARG A 127 14.15 1.38 -8.76
CA ARG A 127 15.55 1.86 -8.69
C ARG A 127 16.58 0.74 -8.83
N ARG A 128 16.32 -0.45 -8.26
CA ARG A 128 17.22 -1.61 -8.40
C ARG A 128 17.21 -2.18 -9.81
N ARG A 129 16.05 -2.20 -10.48
CA ARG A 129 15.92 -2.65 -11.88
C ARG A 129 16.64 -1.71 -12.84
N THR A 130 16.50 -0.40 -12.67
CA THR A 130 17.16 0.59 -13.52
C THR A 130 18.67 0.63 -13.28
N ALA A 131 19.12 0.55 -12.03
CA ALA A 131 20.55 0.47 -11.71
C ALA A 131 21.23 -0.82 -12.22
N GLY A 132 20.51 -1.94 -12.25
CA GLY A 132 21.00 -3.20 -12.84
C GLY A 132 20.99 -3.22 -14.37
N ALA A 133 20.25 -2.30 -15.01
CA ALA A 133 20.12 -2.20 -16.45
C ALA A 133 21.18 -1.30 -17.12
N ASP A 134 22.03 -0.62 -16.34
CA ASP A 134 23.09 0.25 -16.87
C ASP A 134 24.53 -0.29 -16.64
N PRO A 135 24.97 -1.30 -17.42
CA PRO A 135 26.36 -1.73 -17.45
C PRO A 135 27.26 -0.85 -18.34
N LEU A 136 26.75 0.22 -18.96
CA LEU A 136 27.50 1.02 -19.95
C LEU A 136 28.18 2.25 -19.33
N LEU A 137 27.71 2.77 -18.19
CA LEU A 137 28.40 3.85 -17.47
C LEU A 137 29.63 3.40 -16.66
N GLN A 138 29.78 2.10 -16.36
CA GLN A 138 30.95 1.60 -15.62
C GLN A 138 32.19 1.33 -16.49
N LYS A 139 32.05 1.23 -17.82
CA LYS A 139 33.18 0.95 -18.73
C LYS A 139 34.01 2.19 -19.10
N HIS A 140 33.58 3.40 -18.75
CA HIS A 140 34.30 4.64 -19.10
C HIS A 140 35.17 5.23 -17.96
N LEU A 141 35.24 4.58 -16.80
CA LEU A 141 36.05 5.06 -15.66
C LEU A 141 37.41 4.33 -15.50
N HIS A 142 37.75 3.39 -16.38
CA HIS A 142 39.03 2.65 -16.33
C HIS A 142 39.81 2.70 -17.65
N SER A 143 39.89 3.87 -18.29
CA SER A 143 40.94 4.14 -19.27
C SER A 143 42.08 4.89 -18.57
N PRO A 144 43.20 4.23 -18.22
CA PRO A 144 44.42 4.95 -17.90
C PRO A 144 44.99 5.53 -19.20
N VAL A 145 45.21 6.84 -19.21
CA VAL A 145 46.12 7.52 -20.14
C VAL A 145 47.54 7.37 -19.59
#